data_AF-A0A2E2UFC2-F1
#
_entry.id   AF-A0A2E2UFC2-F1
#
_cell.length_a   1.000
_cell.length_b   1.000
_cell.length_c   1.000
_cell.angle_alpha   90.00
_cell.angle_beta   90.00
_cell.angle_gamma   90.00
#
_symmetry.space_group_name_H-M   'P 1'
#
loop_
_entity.id
_entity.type
_entity.pdbx_description
1 polymer ?
#
loop_
_entity_poly.entity_id
_entity_poly.type
_entity_poly.pdbx_seq_one_letter_code
_entity_poly.pdbx_strand_id
1 'polypeptide(L)' 'MLIWGIPSTYFRSKFRKIVYKTDDWKINIKPLFIKEIRGLIFNIYPKNKDYIKIRNYYRVYLFIYMIIFIAYCVEN' A
#
# COMPACT_ATOMS: atom_id res chain seq x y z
N MET A 1 -3.76 -5.34 16.57
CA MET A 1 -3.72 -4.47 15.36
C MET A 1 -2.48 -3.57 15.29
N LEU A 2 -2.00 -2.97 16.39
CA LEU A 2 -0.88 -2.00 16.38
C LEU A 2 0.42 -2.51 15.73
N ILE A 3 0.78 -3.78 15.95
CA ILE A 3 1.99 -4.41 15.38
C ILE A 3 1.95 -4.41 13.85
N TRP A 4 0.76 -4.53 13.25
CA TRP A 4 0.59 -4.48 11.80
C TRP A 4 0.64 -3.03 11.25
N GLY A 5 0.43 -2.02 12.09
CA GLY A 5 0.51 -0.61 11.67
C GLY A 5 1.88 -0.19 11.13
N ILE A 6 2.96 -0.76 11.68
CA ILE A 6 4.34 -0.40 11.32
C ILE A 6 4.71 -0.88 9.90
N PRO A 7 4.55 -2.17 9.52
CA PRO A 7 4.75 -2.61 8.14
C PRO A 7 3.82 -1.89 7.15
N SER A 8 2.58 -1.58 7.56
CA SER A 8 1.63 -0.84 6.72
C SER A 8 2.18 0.51 6.25
N THR A 9 2.85 1.22 7.16
CA THR A 9 3.38 2.57 6.91
C THR A 9 4.58 2.51 5.96
N TYR A 10 5.43 1.50 6.11
CA TYR A 10 6.57 1.28 5.22
C TYR A 10 6.13 1.01 3.77
N PHE A 11 5.27 0.01 3.56
CA PHE A 11 4.82 -0.37 2.22
C PHE A 11 4.01 0.74 1.57
N ARG A 12 3.11 1.38 2.33
CA ARG A 12 2.33 2.54 1.85
C ARG A 12 3.23 3.69 1.42
N SER A 13 4.23 4.05 2.23
CA SER A 13 5.14 5.16 1.94
C SER A 13 5.95 4.92 0.67
N LYS A 14 6.58 3.75 0.54
CA LYS A 14 7.31 3.38 -0.68
C LYS A 14 6.40 3.38 -1.91
N PHE A 15 5.20 2.80 -1.79
CA PHE A 15 4.25 2.77 -2.89
C PHE A 15 3.82 4.17 -3.34
N ARG A 16 3.47 5.06 -2.40
CA ARG A 16 3.07 6.44 -2.70
C ARG A 16 4.20 7.23 -3.37
N LYS A 17 5.43 7.13 -2.87
CA LYS A 17 6.58 7.81 -3.48
C LYS A 17 6.76 7.43 -4.96
N ILE A 18 6.63 6.14 -5.27
CA ILE A 18 6.71 5.64 -6.65
C ILE A 18 5.50 6.11 -7.49
N VAL A 19 4.28 5.95 -6.99
CA VAL A 19 3.04 6.30 -7.72
C VAL A 19 2.93 7.79 -8.04
N TYR A 20 3.38 8.63 -7.12
CA TYR A 20 3.36 10.09 -7.28
C TYR A 20 4.67 10.65 -7.85
N LYS A 21 5.66 9.80 -8.12
CA LYS A 21 6.99 10.18 -8.62
C LYS A 21 7.62 11.30 -7.78
N THR A 22 7.67 11.09 -6.48
CA THR A 22 8.22 12.06 -5.52
C THR A 22 8.93 11.35 -4.39
N ASP A 23 10.00 11.94 -3.88
CA ASP A 23 10.68 11.46 -2.68
C ASP A 23 10.23 12.19 -1.41
N ASP A 24 9.37 13.20 -1.53
CA ASP A 24 8.87 14.02 -0.42
C ASP A 24 8.02 13.17 0.53
N TRP A 25 8.41 13.15 1.80
CA TRP A 25 7.70 12.45 2.87
C TRP A 25 6.28 12.98 3.08
N LYS A 26 6.02 14.26 2.75
CA LYS A 26 4.70 14.90 2.85
C LYS A 26 3.65 14.17 2.03
N ILE A 27 4.04 13.39 1.02
CA ILE A 27 3.09 12.58 0.25
C ILE A 27 2.29 11.65 1.15
N ASN A 28 2.82 11.20 2.28
CA ASN A 28 2.13 10.29 3.19
C ASN A 28 0.96 10.92 3.96
N ILE A 29 0.99 12.24 4.13
CA ILE A 29 -0.05 13.00 4.86
C ILE A 29 -1.13 13.50 3.89
N LYS A 30 -0.79 13.75 2.63
CA LYS A 30 -1.74 14.27 1.62
C LYS A 30 -2.93 13.29 1.41
N PRO A 31 -4.19 13.76 1.39
CA PRO A 31 -5.37 12.91 1.18
C PRO A 31 -5.62 12.61 -0.31
N LEU A 32 -4.58 12.17 -1.02
CA LEU A 32 -4.66 11.77 -2.43
C LEU A 32 -4.77 10.25 -2.49
N PHE A 33 -5.87 9.72 -3.04
CA PHE A 33 -6.14 8.27 -3.05
C PHE A 33 -6.38 7.66 -4.45
N ILE A 34 -6.89 8.46 -5.40
CA ILE A 34 -7.31 7.95 -6.72
C ILE A 34 -6.16 7.28 -7.47
N LYS A 35 -4.96 7.88 -7.48
CA LYS A 35 -3.79 7.28 -8.14
C LYS A 35 -3.29 6.02 -7.43
N GLU A 36 -3.42 5.96 -6.10
CA GLU A 36 -3.06 4.75 -5.33
C GLU A 36 -3.98 3.59 -5.67
N ILE A 37 -5.30 3.81 -5.68
CA ILE A 37 -6.28 2.79 -6.05
C ILE A 37 -6.00 2.30 -7.47
N ARG A 38 -5.79 3.21 -8.42
CA ARG A 38 -5.42 2.85 -9.80
C ARG A 38 -4.11 2.06 -9.85
N GLY A 39 -3.10 2.45 -9.08
CA GLY A 39 -1.81 1.74 -9.04
C GLY A 39 -1.84 0.40 -8.30
N LEU A 40 -2.79 0.18 -7.40
CA LEU A 40 -2.98 -1.10 -6.70
C LEU A 40 -3.74 -2.07 -7.59
N ILE A 41 -4.87 -1.64 -8.15
CA ILE A 41 -5.73 -2.47 -8.99
C ILE A 41 -5.10 -2.69 -10.37
N PHE A 42 -4.74 -1.60 -11.05
CA PHE A 42 -4.12 -1.64 -12.37
C PHE A 42 -2.60 -1.49 -12.28
N ASN A 43 -1.89 -2.04 -13.27
CA ASN A 43 -0.45 -1.84 -13.41
C ASN A 43 -0.19 -0.58 -14.23
N ILE A 44 0.00 0.56 -13.56
CA ILE A 44 0.21 1.86 -14.24
C ILE A 44 1.65 2.06 -14.71
N TYR A 45 2.61 1.23 -14.25
CA TYR A 45 4.02 1.28 -14.65
C TYR A 45 4.59 -0.12 -14.95
N PRO A 46 4.15 -0.78 -16.03
CA PRO A 46 4.48 -2.19 -16.29
C PRO A 46 5.96 -2.46 -16.59
N LYS A 47 6.74 -1.42 -16.93
CA LYS A 47 8.18 -1.54 -17.19
C LYS A 47 9.04 -1.26 -15.95
N ASN A 48 8.44 -0.80 -14.85
CA ASN A 48 9.17 -0.46 -13.62
C ASN A 48 9.17 -1.66 -12.67
N LYS A 49 10.32 -2.36 -12.58
CA LYS A 49 10.49 -3.56 -11.74
C LYS A 49 10.32 -3.26 -10.25
N ASP A 50 10.82 -2.12 -9.77
CA ASP A 50 10.70 -1.72 -8.38
C ASP A 50 9.26 -1.42 -7.98
N TYR A 51 8.52 -0.73 -8.86
CA TYR A 51 7.08 -0.51 -8.71
C TYR A 51 6.33 -1.84 -8.60
N ILE A 52 6.59 -2.79 -9.50
CA ILE A 52 5.91 -4.10 -9.50
C ILE A 52 6.20 -4.85 -8.20
N LYS A 53 7.46 -4.87 -7.75
CA LYS A 53 7.88 -5.50 -6.50
C LYS A 53 7.17 -4.89 -5.29
N ILE A 54 7.22 -3.56 -5.15
CA ILE A 54 6.57 -2.85 -4.03
C ILE A 54 5.06 -3.01 -4.07
N ARG A 55 4.43 -2.90 -5.25
CA ARG A 55 2.99 -3.10 -5.43
C ARG A 55 2.57 -4.49 -4.97
N ASN A 56 3.29 -5.53 -5.38
CA ASN A 56 2.94 -6.91 -5.03
C ASN A 56 3.08 -7.16 -3.53
N TYR A 57 4.17 -6.71 -2.90
CA TYR A 57 4.31 -6.79 -1.44
C TYR A 57 3.22 -6.02 -0.72
N TYR A 58 2.86 -4.83 -1.20
CA TYR A 58 1.80 -4.05 -0.57
C TYR A 58 0.43 -4.73 -0.71
N ARG A 59 0.12 -5.35 -1.87
CA ARG A 59 -1.12 -6.12 -2.07
C ARG A 59 -1.19 -7.35 -1.18
N VAL A 60 -0.10 -8.11 -1.04
CA VAL A 60 -0.04 -9.26 -0.13
C VAL A 60 -0.24 -8.82 1.32
N TYR A 61 0.44 -7.75 1.73
CA TYR A 61 0.25 -7.16 3.05
C TYR A 61 -1.23 -6.77 3.30
N LEU A 62 -1.85 -6.05 2.36
CA LEU A 62 -3.25 -5.64 2.47
C LEU A 62 -4.21 -6.84 2.52
N PHE A 63 -3.92 -7.89 1.76
CA PHE A 63 -4.72 -9.12 1.76
C PHE A 63 -4.65 -9.85 3.10
N ILE A 64 -3.45 -10.04 3.65
CA ILE A 64 -3.27 -10.64 4.99
C ILE A 64 -3.96 -9.77 6.05
N TYR A 65 -3.77 -8.44 5.99
CA TYR A 65 -4.41 -7.52 6.91
C TYR A 65 -5.95 -7.62 6.84
N MET A 66 -6.52 -7.77 5.65
CA MET A 66 -7.96 -7.96 5.46
C MET A 66 -8.46 -9.27 6.07
N ILE A 67 -7.72 -10.38 5.93
CA ILE A 67 -8.06 -11.66 6.58
C ILE A 67 -8.08 -11.52 8.09
N ILE A 68 -7.03 -10.93 8.67
CA ILE A 68 -6.93 -10.71 10.12
C ILE A 68 -8.08 -9.81 10.61
N PHE A 69 -8.41 -8.76 9.86
CA PHE A 69 -9.52 -7.87 10.17
C PHE A 69 -10.86 -8.61 10.17
N ILE A 70 -11.13 -9.43 9.15
CA ILE A 70 -12.35 -10.25 9.08
C ILE A 70 -12.41 -11.24 10.24
N ALA A 71 -11.31 -11.95 10.54
CA ALA A 71 -11.26 -12.87 11.67
C ALA A 71 -11.59 -12.17 12.99
N TYR A 72 -10.99 -11.00 13.24
CA TYR A 72 -11.31 -10.18 14.41
C TYR A 72 -12.80 -9.78 14.48
N CYS A 73 -13.39 -9.38 13.34
CA CYS A 73 -14.81 -9.01 13.27
C CYS A 73 -15.79 -10.20 13.37
N VAL A 74 -15.32 -11.43 13.17
CA VAL A 74 -16.16 -12.64 13.34
C VAL A 74 -16.10 -13.13 14.79
N GLU A 75 -14.96 -12.95 15.46
CA GLU A 75 -14.76 -13.37 16.87
C GLU A 75 -15.35 -12.38 17.89
N ASN A 76 -15.69 -11.16 17.49
CA ASN A 76 -16.29 -10.10 18.33
C ASN A 76 -17.65 -9.68 17.78
#